data_AF-A0A392MQL1-F1
#
_entry.id   AF-A0A392MQL1-F1
#
_cell.length_a   1.000
_cell.length_b   1.000
_cell.length_c   1.000
_cell.angle_alpha   90.00
_cell.angle_beta   90.00
_cell.angle_gamma   90.00
#
_symmetry.space_group_name_H-M   'P 1'
#
loop_
_entity.id
_entity.type
_entity.pdbx_description
1 polymer ?
#
loop_
_entity_poly.entity_id
_entity_poly.type
_entity_poly.pdbx_seq_one_letter_code
_entity_poly.pdbx_strand_id
1 'polypeptide(L)'
;MYRYKDDIYDRIWLPYESSDWRQLSTSLNNDELDKNDYKVPAIVLRTAVTPVNASAPLQFNLDADSINDKYYLYMHFNEVEKLAGNETRSFNIALNGHFWFGPMIPIYQKAKVIFTSTSMTGYKRYLFSFSKTENTTFPPIINAIEVYKVKDFSQSETQQDDVDAVTIIKNAYGVARNWQGDPCAPAKYMWEGLNCSFDGLNPPRITSLNLSSSGLTGQIHYSLSKLTMLQY
;
A
#
# COMPACT_ATOMS: atom_id res chain seq x y z
N MET A 1 -5.08 -9.17 12.29
CA MET A 1 -5.51 -8.12 11.33
C MET A 1 -5.46 -6.81 12.07
N TYR A 2 -4.67 -5.84 11.61
CA TYR A 2 -4.58 -4.49 12.19
C TYR A 2 -5.19 -3.49 11.21
N ARG A 3 -5.94 -2.51 11.73
CA ARG A 3 -6.78 -1.56 10.96
C ARG A 3 -6.90 -0.20 11.69
N TYR A 4 -7.81 0.67 11.25
CA TYR A 4 -8.12 1.96 11.87
C TYR A 4 -8.14 1.94 13.41
N LYS A 5 -7.50 2.98 13.97
CA LYS A 5 -6.87 3.15 15.32
C LYS A 5 -5.37 2.89 15.34
N ASP A 6 -4.87 1.89 14.62
CA ASP A 6 -3.43 1.56 14.62
C ASP A 6 -2.66 2.18 13.45
N ASP A 7 -3.31 2.39 12.29
CA ASP A 7 -2.71 3.00 11.10
C ASP A 7 -3.44 4.29 10.68
N ILE A 8 -2.70 5.40 10.63
CA ILE A 8 -3.25 6.72 10.25
C ILE A 8 -3.71 6.78 8.80
N TYR A 9 -3.25 5.86 7.95
CA TYR A 9 -3.63 5.74 6.55
C TYR A 9 -4.69 4.64 6.32
N ASP A 10 -5.24 4.04 7.39
CA ASP A 10 -6.21 2.93 7.35
C ASP A 10 -5.78 1.75 6.45
N ARG A 11 -4.46 1.50 6.33
CA ARG A 11 -3.96 0.30 5.65
C ARG A 11 -4.31 -0.95 6.46
N ILE A 12 -4.65 -2.02 5.75
CA ILE A 12 -4.96 -3.31 6.34
C ILE A 12 -3.70 -4.17 6.36
N TRP A 13 -3.26 -4.56 7.55
CA TRP A 13 -2.12 -5.45 7.73
C TRP A 13 -2.60 -6.86 8.08
N LEU A 14 -2.29 -7.82 7.22
CA LEU A 14 -2.64 -9.23 7.36
C LEU A 14 -1.41 -10.04 7.80
N PRO A 15 -1.55 -10.98 8.74
CA PRO A 15 -0.47 -11.88 9.07
C PRO A 15 -0.16 -12.78 7.87
N TYR A 16 1.11 -13.05 7.66
CA TYR A 16 1.58 -14.00 6.66
C TYR A 16 2.44 -15.05 7.37
N GLU A 17 2.03 -16.31 7.28
CA GLU A 17 2.60 -17.41 8.03
C GLU A 17 3.18 -18.46 7.08
N SER A 18 4.28 -19.08 7.49
CA SER A 18 4.92 -20.20 6.80
C SER A 18 5.50 -21.15 7.85
N SER A 19 5.47 -22.46 7.58
CA SER A 19 6.06 -23.48 8.45
C SER A 19 7.57 -23.35 8.60
N ASP A 20 8.23 -22.69 7.63
CA ASP A 20 9.68 -22.49 7.63
C ASP A 20 10.11 -21.27 8.46
N TRP A 21 9.15 -20.53 9.02
CA TRP A 21 9.40 -19.29 9.75
C TRP A 21 9.02 -19.44 11.22
N ARG A 22 9.71 -18.68 12.07
CA ARG A 22 9.30 -18.43 13.45
C ARG A 22 9.09 -16.93 13.65
N GLN A 23 8.13 -16.58 14.48
CA GLN A 23 7.84 -15.20 14.83
C GLN A 23 8.75 -14.73 15.97
N LEU A 24 9.21 -13.49 15.85
CA LEU A 24 9.89 -12.73 16.89
C LEU A 24 9.01 -11.54 17.28
N SER A 25 9.14 -11.08 18.52
CA SER A 25 8.40 -9.92 19.00
C SER A 25 9.16 -9.16 20.09
N THR A 26 8.94 -7.86 20.16
CA THR A 26 9.39 -6.99 21.24
C THR A 26 8.23 -6.19 21.82
N SER A 27 8.36 -5.75 23.07
CA SER A 27 7.62 -4.58 23.53
C SER A 27 8.15 -3.37 22.75
N LEU A 28 7.26 -2.67 22.05
CA LEU A 28 7.57 -1.44 21.32
C LEU A 28 6.35 -0.54 21.37
N ASN A 29 6.52 0.62 22.01
CA ASN A 29 5.50 1.65 21.99
C ASN A 29 5.67 2.55 20.76
N ASN A 30 4.59 3.21 20.38
CA ASN A 30 4.55 4.07 19.20
C ASN A 30 5.48 5.29 19.30
N ASP A 31 5.74 5.76 20.53
CA ASP A 31 6.57 6.92 20.84
C ASP A 31 8.06 6.57 20.94
N GLU A 32 8.39 5.28 21.12
CA GLU A 32 9.77 4.79 21.20
C GLU A 32 10.36 4.48 19.83
N LEU A 33 9.51 4.23 18.83
CA LEU A 33 9.93 3.90 17.47
C LEU A 33 10.34 5.17 16.71
N ASP A 34 11.59 5.21 16.25
CA ASP A 34 12.05 6.19 15.24
C ASP A 34 11.40 5.85 13.89
N LYS A 35 10.32 6.57 13.56
CA LYS A 35 9.49 6.32 12.38
C LYS A 35 10.05 6.98 11.13
N ASN A 36 9.87 6.31 10.00
CA ASN A 36 10.09 6.89 8.68
C ASN A 36 8.81 7.54 8.12
N ASP A 37 8.92 8.13 6.94
CA ASP A 37 7.82 8.85 6.26
C ASP A 37 6.62 7.96 5.88
N TYR A 38 6.80 6.64 5.81
CA TYR A 38 5.73 5.67 5.52
C TYR A 38 4.86 5.38 6.74
N LYS A 39 5.29 5.81 7.93
CA LYS A 39 4.54 5.77 9.20
C LYS A 39 3.84 4.44 9.44
N VAL A 40 4.54 3.33 9.18
CA VAL A 40 4.03 1.98 9.47
C VAL A 40 3.74 1.88 10.97
N PRO A 41 2.60 1.30 11.38
CA PRO A 41 2.24 1.19 12.79
C PRO A 41 3.28 0.44 13.63
N ALA A 42 3.56 0.91 14.84
CA ALA A 42 4.45 0.20 15.76
C ALA A 42 3.97 -1.23 16.07
N ILE A 43 2.65 -1.47 16.07
CA ILE A 43 2.07 -2.80 16.28
C ILE A 43 2.46 -3.81 15.17
N VAL A 44 2.76 -3.32 13.97
CA VAL A 44 3.27 -4.12 12.84
C VAL A 44 4.78 -4.30 13.00
N LEU A 45 5.51 -3.22 13.31
CA LEU A 45 6.98 -3.23 13.41
C LEU A 45 7.53 -3.87 14.70
N ARG A 46 6.70 -4.12 15.71
CA ARG A 46 7.11 -4.84 16.92
C ARG A 46 7.25 -6.34 16.72
N THR A 47 6.72 -6.87 15.62
CA THR A 47 6.82 -8.29 15.24
C THR A 47 7.67 -8.43 13.99
N ALA A 48 8.40 -9.54 13.89
CA ALA A 48 9.13 -9.92 12.70
C ALA A 48 9.08 -11.44 12.50
N VAL A 49 9.39 -11.90 11.30
CA VAL A 49 9.62 -13.32 11.02
C VAL A 49 11.08 -13.56 10.68
N THR A 50 11.58 -14.73 11.08
CA THR A 50 12.94 -15.22 10.81
C THR A 50 12.85 -16.70 10.43
N PRO A 51 13.79 -17.27 9.66
CA PRO A 51 13.78 -18.70 9.36
C PRO A 51 13.93 -19.54 10.65
N VAL A 52 13.25 -20.69 10.69
CA VAL A 52 13.38 -21.68 11.79
C VAL A 52 14.81 -22.22 11.84
N ASN A 53 15.37 -22.55 10.67
CA ASN A 53 16.79 -22.87 10.54
C ASN A 53 17.59 -21.58 10.41
N ALA A 54 18.35 -21.21 11.43
CA ALA A 54 19.12 -19.96 11.46
C ALA A 54 20.20 -19.82 10.38
N SER A 55 20.55 -20.91 9.69
CA SER A 55 21.48 -20.90 8.54
C SER A 55 20.76 -20.91 7.19
N ALA A 56 19.45 -21.17 7.16
CA ALA A 56 18.67 -21.10 5.93
C ALA A 56 18.33 -19.64 5.59
N PRO A 57 18.11 -19.32 4.31
CA PRO A 57 17.57 -18.02 3.93
C PRO A 57 16.12 -17.87 4.39
N LEU A 58 15.71 -16.64 4.66
CA LEU A 58 14.29 -16.29 4.73
C LEU A 58 13.77 -16.14 3.30
N GLN A 59 12.67 -16.78 2.93
CA GLN A 59 12.16 -16.74 1.57
C GLN A 59 10.66 -16.54 1.52
N PHE A 60 10.19 -15.70 0.60
CA PHE A 60 8.77 -15.57 0.24
C PHE A 60 8.61 -15.42 -1.27
N ASN A 61 7.43 -15.78 -1.78
CA ASN A 61 7.11 -15.70 -3.20
C ASN A 61 5.93 -14.75 -3.43
N LEU A 62 6.02 -13.99 -4.51
CA LEU A 62 4.89 -13.28 -5.11
C LEU A 62 4.57 -13.91 -6.46
N ASP A 63 3.36 -14.41 -6.61
CA ASP A 63 2.85 -14.98 -7.87
C ASP A 63 2.06 -13.94 -8.65
N ALA A 64 2.42 -13.75 -9.92
CA ALA A 64 1.78 -12.82 -10.82
C ALA A 64 0.75 -13.52 -11.71
N ASP A 65 -0.41 -12.90 -11.87
CA ASP A 65 -1.46 -13.38 -12.79
C ASP A 65 -0.95 -13.40 -14.23
N SER A 66 -0.14 -12.40 -14.62
CA SER A 66 0.44 -12.22 -15.95
C SER A 66 1.91 -11.80 -15.86
N ILE A 67 2.72 -12.18 -16.86
CA ILE A 67 4.12 -11.72 -16.95
C ILE A 67 4.23 -10.21 -17.25
N ASN A 68 3.15 -9.60 -17.74
CA ASN A 68 3.08 -8.17 -18.02
C ASN A 68 2.62 -7.35 -16.80
N ASP A 69 2.23 -8.02 -15.72
CA ASP A 69 1.87 -7.32 -14.49
C ASP A 69 3.11 -6.64 -13.92
N LYS A 70 2.93 -5.38 -13.54
CA LYS A 70 3.95 -4.55 -12.92
C LYS A 70 3.68 -4.46 -11.43
N TYR A 71 4.72 -4.65 -10.62
CA TYR A 71 4.63 -4.57 -9.17
C TYR A 71 5.66 -3.60 -8.59
N TYR A 72 5.26 -2.89 -7.54
CA TYR A 72 6.14 -2.18 -6.63
C TYR A 72 6.12 -2.84 -5.26
N LEU A 73 7.27 -2.90 -4.61
CA LEU A 73 7.44 -3.54 -3.32
C LEU A 73 8.02 -2.57 -2.31
N TYR A 74 7.51 -2.64 -1.08
CA TYR A 74 8.07 -1.97 0.08
C TYR A 74 8.28 -3.01 1.17
N MET A 75 9.52 -3.18 1.62
CA MET A 75 9.87 -4.06 2.73
C MET A 75 10.23 -3.21 3.94
N HIS A 76 9.60 -3.52 5.07
CA HIS A 76 9.74 -2.76 6.30
C HIS A 76 10.48 -3.58 7.35
N PHE A 77 11.45 -2.92 8.00
CA PHE A 77 12.35 -3.51 8.96
C PHE A 77 12.41 -2.68 10.24
N ASN A 78 12.47 -3.39 11.36
CA ASN A 78 12.84 -2.91 12.67
C ASN A 78 13.50 -4.09 13.39
N GLU A 79 14.67 -3.90 13.97
CA GLU A 79 15.26 -4.96 14.79
C GLU A 79 14.41 -5.13 16.06
N VAL A 80 14.01 -6.37 16.33
CA VAL A 80 13.11 -6.72 17.44
C VAL A 80 13.84 -7.42 18.58
N GLU A 81 15.09 -7.82 18.38
CA GLU A 81 15.94 -8.39 19.43
C GLU A 81 17.00 -7.37 19.83
N LYS A 82 17.15 -7.10 21.13
CA LYS A 82 18.22 -6.22 21.62
C LYS A 82 19.56 -6.96 21.61
N LEU A 83 20.29 -6.85 20.51
CA LEU A 83 21.56 -7.54 20.29
C LEU A 83 22.67 -6.98 21.20
N ALA A 84 23.56 -7.85 21.67
CA ALA A 84 24.77 -7.43 22.37
C ALA A 84 25.75 -6.71 21.42
N GLY A 85 26.73 -5.97 21.96
CA GLY A 85 27.62 -5.14 21.14
C GLY A 85 28.51 -5.91 20.13
N ASN A 86 28.69 -7.22 20.32
CA ASN A 86 29.41 -8.13 19.42
C ASN A 86 28.48 -8.94 18.52
N GLU A 87 27.17 -8.81 18.68
CA GLU A 87 26.16 -9.49 17.89
C GLU A 87 25.64 -8.57 16.81
N THR A 88 25.44 -9.11 15.61
CA THR A 88 24.95 -8.33 14.49
C THR A 88 23.97 -9.15 13.68
N ARG A 89 22.98 -8.46 13.11
CA ARG A 89 22.12 -8.97 12.05
C ARG A 89 22.39 -8.19 10.77
N SER A 90 22.90 -8.89 9.77
CA SER A 90 23.19 -8.34 8.46
C SER A 90 22.85 -9.39 7.40
N PHE A 91 22.14 -8.98 6.35
CA PHE A 91 21.72 -9.90 5.30
C PHE A 91 21.60 -9.22 3.94
N ASN A 92 21.83 -10.00 2.89
CA ASN A 92 21.61 -9.61 1.50
C ASN A 92 20.25 -10.14 1.04
N ILE A 93 19.62 -9.43 0.10
CA ILE A 93 18.34 -9.78 -0.48
C ILE A 93 18.56 -10.01 -1.96
N ALA A 94 18.15 -11.19 -2.42
CA ALA A 94 18.16 -11.59 -3.82
C ALA A 94 16.73 -11.70 -4.35
N LEU A 95 16.53 -11.32 -5.61
CA LEU A 95 15.31 -11.51 -6.38
C LEU A 95 15.59 -12.50 -7.50
N ASN A 96 14.86 -13.62 -7.52
CA ASN A 96 15.03 -14.70 -8.50
C ASN A 96 16.50 -15.16 -8.64
N GLY A 97 17.21 -15.24 -7.51
CA GLY A 97 18.61 -15.67 -7.45
C GLY A 97 19.64 -14.57 -7.77
N HIS A 98 19.20 -13.39 -8.21
CA HIS A 98 20.08 -12.26 -8.49
C HIS A 98 20.12 -11.30 -7.29
N PHE A 99 21.31 -10.80 -6.95
CA PHE A 99 21.45 -9.79 -5.89
C PHE A 99 20.59 -8.56 -6.21
N TRP A 100 19.78 -8.14 -5.25
CA TRP A 100 18.90 -6.98 -5.39
C TRP A 100 19.28 -5.85 -4.44
N PHE A 101 19.50 -6.16 -3.15
CA PHE A 101 19.84 -5.16 -2.14
C PHE A 101 20.69 -5.77 -1.03
N GLY A 102 21.66 -5.00 -0.51
CA GLY A 102 22.41 -5.42 0.66
C GLY A 102 23.72 -4.66 0.85
N PRO A 103 24.32 -4.74 2.05
CA PRO A 103 23.78 -5.40 3.23
C PRO A 103 22.64 -4.60 3.87
N MET A 104 21.55 -5.28 4.24
CA MET A 104 20.50 -4.74 5.09
C MET A 104 20.85 -5.02 6.56
N ILE A 105 20.97 -3.93 7.33
CA ILE A 105 21.25 -3.95 8.77
C ILE A 105 20.08 -3.24 9.45
N PRO A 106 19.14 -3.97 10.08
CA PRO A 106 18.07 -3.38 10.88
C PRO A 106 18.62 -2.82 12.19
N ILE A 107 17.99 -1.77 12.71
CA ILE A 107 18.40 -1.09 13.95
C ILE A 107 17.24 -1.21 14.94
N TYR A 108 17.56 -1.44 16.22
CA TYR A 108 16.56 -1.63 17.27
C TYR A 108 15.76 -0.34 17.46
N GLN A 109 14.44 -0.45 17.48
CA GLN A 109 13.49 0.67 17.60
C GLN A 109 13.61 1.73 16.49
N LYS A 110 14.06 1.34 15.29
CA LYS A 110 14.16 2.25 14.14
C LYS A 110 13.55 1.63 12.89
N ALA A 111 12.50 2.29 12.38
CA ALA A 111 11.83 1.89 11.16
C ALA A 111 12.71 2.17 9.94
N LYS A 112 13.04 1.13 9.19
CA LYS A 112 13.74 1.22 7.93
C LYS A 112 12.90 0.59 6.83
N VAL A 113 12.87 1.25 5.69
CA VAL A 113 12.16 0.78 4.49
C VAL A 113 13.16 0.66 3.37
N ILE A 114 13.00 -0.38 2.55
CA ILE A 114 13.61 -0.46 1.23
C ILE A 114 12.49 -0.75 0.24
N PHE A 115 12.64 -0.24 -0.97
CA PHE A 115 11.59 -0.35 -1.98
C PHE A 115 12.17 -0.42 -3.38
N THR A 116 11.35 -0.91 -4.31
CA THR A 116 11.69 -0.92 -5.73
C THR A 116 11.41 0.46 -6.33
N SER A 117 12.42 1.12 -6.90
CA SER A 117 12.24 2.40 -7.60
C SER A 117 11.64 2.23 -9.01
N THR A 118 11.83 1.06 -9.62
CA THR A 118 11.24 0.68 -10.91
C THR A 118 10.29 -0.49 -10.72
N SER A 119 9.27 -0.57 -11.57
CA SER A 119 8.31 -1.67 -11.49
C SER A 119 8.97 -3.01 -11.84
N MET A 120 8.78 -4.02 -10.99
CA MET A 120 9.13 -5.40 -11.30
C MET A 120 8.11 -5.98 -12.27
N THR A 121 8.56 -6.55 -13.39
CA THR A 121 7.73 -7.15 -14.45
C THR A 121 8.51 -8.28 -15.13
N GLY A 122 7.84 -9.13 -15.91
CA GLY A 122 8.49 -10.15 -16.75
C GLY A 122 8.58 -11.56 -16.17
N TYR A 123 8.10 -11.79 -14.94
CA TYR A 123 8.12 -13.11 -14.31
C TYR A 123 6.74 -13.52 -13.81
N LYS A 124 6.44 -14.82 -13.89
CA LYS A 124 5.24 -15.39 -13.24
C LYS A 124 5.38 -15.54 -11.73
N ARG A 125 6.60 -15.71 -11.25
CA ARG A 125 6.93 -15.84 -9.83
C ARG A 125 8.16 -15.00 -9.50
N TYR A 126 8.05 -14.22 -8.44
CA TYR A 126 9.12 -13.44 -7.85
C TYR A 126 9.50 -14.07 -6.51
N LEU A 127 10.64 -14.77 -6.49
CA LEU A 127 11.22 -15.36 -5.28
C LEU A 127 12.18 -14.35 -4.66
N PHE A 128 11.83 -13.87 -3.47
CA PHE A 128 12.72 -13.07 -2.64
C PHE A 128 13.43 -13.99 -1.65
N SER A 129 14.75 -13.88 -1.58
CA SER A 129 15.60 -14.67 -0.69
C SER A 129 16.52 -13.77 0.09
N PHE A 130 16.45 -13.85 1.42
CA PHE A 130 17.24 -13.06 2.34
C PHE A 130 18.27 -14.01 2.93
N SER A 131 19.54 -13.71 2.71
CA SER A 131 20.65 -14.57 3.13
C SER A 131 21.56 -13.79 4.05
N LYS A 132 21.87 -14.38 5.20
CA LYS A 132 22.77 -13.78 6.19
C LYS A 132 24.14 -13.48 5.54
N THR A 133 24.73 -12.33 5.83
CA THR A 133 26.09 -12.02 5.35
C THR A 133 27.14 -12.81 6.13
N GLU A 134 28.38 -12.84 5.65
CA GLU A 134 29.48 -13.42 6.41
C GLU A 134 29.62 -12.71 7.77
N ASN A 135 30.03 -13.47 8.79
CA ASN A 135 30.31 -12.99 10.15
C ASN A 135 29.12 -12.41 10.96
N THR A 136 27.87 -12.56 10.49
CA THR A 136 26.68 -12.21 11.28
C THR A 136 26.25 -13.37 12.17
N THR A 137 25.85 -13.07 13.40
CA THR A 137 25.43 -14.08 14.38
C THR A 137 23.93 -14.39 14.30
N PHE A 138 23.13 -13.50 13.73
CA PHE A 138 21.67 -13.63 13.66
C PHE A 138 21.14 -13.86 12.24
N PRO A 139 20.09 -14.68 12.08
CA PRO A 139 19.42 -14.90 10.80
C PRO A 139 18.72 -13.63 10.27
N PRO A 140 18.35 -13.57 8.98
CA PRO A 140 17.58 -12.46 8.42
C PRO A 140 16.20 -12.29 9.09
N ILE A 141 15.68 -11.06 9.10
CA ILE A 141 14.32 -10.75 9.56
C ILE A 141 13.58 -9.89 8.56
N ILE A 142 12.26 -9.93 8.62
CA ILE A 142 11.39 -8.91 8.02
C ILE A 142 10.15 -8.69 8.90
N ASN A 143 9.70 -7.45 9.00
CA ASN A 143 8.55 -7.09 9.83
C ASN A 143 7.28 -7.02 8.99
N ALA A 144 7.34 -6.39 7.82
CA ALA A 144 6.18 -6.24 6.95
C ALA A 144 6.58 -6.06 5.48
N ILE A 145 5.63 -6.35 4.59
CA ILE A 145 5.77 -6.18 3.15
C ILE A 145 4.48 -5.55 2.61
N GLU A 146 4.61 -4.53 1.78
CA GLU A 146 3.51 -4.01 0.96
C GLU A 146 3.83 -4.31 -0.52
N VAL A 147 2.86 -4.90 -1.21
CA VAL A 147 2.94 -5.21 -2.65
C VAL A 147 1.88 -4.39 -3.36
N TYR A 148 2.30 -3.54 -4.30
CA TYR A 148 1.42 -2.73 -5.12
C TYR A 148 1.44 -3.22 -6.55
N LYS A 149 0.30 -3.70 -7.06
CA LYS A 149 0.13 -4.05 -8.47
C LYS A 149 -0.32 -2.81 -9.24
N VAL A 150 0.41 -2.47 -10.31
CA VAL A 150 -0.02 -1.43 -11.24
C VAL A 150 -1.27 -1.90 -11.96
N LYS A 151 -2.30 -1.05 -11.96
CA LYS A 151 -3.52 -1.25 -12.73
C LYS A 151 -3.56 -0.20 -13.81
N ASP A 152 -3.25 -0.62 -15.03
CA ASP A 152 -3.45 0.21 -16.21
C ASP A 152 -4.95 0.17 -16.54
N PHE A 153 -5.63 1.28 -16.33
CA PHE A 153 -7.00 1.45 -16.81
C PHE A 153 -6.92 1.95 -18.26
N SER A 154 -7.57 1.23 -19.18
CA SER A 154 -7.75 1.72 -20.56
C SER A 154 -8.67 2.95 -20.62
N GLN A 155 -9.45 3.17 -19.56
CA GLN A 155 -10.36 4.30 -19.43
C GLN A 155 -9.57 5.53 -18.97
N SER A 156 -9.83 6.67 -19.61
CA SER A 156 -9.36 7.96 -19.12
C SER A 156 -10.00 8.28 -17.77
N GLU A 157 -9.29 9.05 -16.95
CA GLU A 157 -9.83 9.67 -15.73
C GLU A 157 -10.98 10.62 -16.07
N THR A 158 -11.86 10.89 -15.10
CA THR A 158 -12.97 11.83 -15.25
C THR A 158 -12.44 13.21 -15.64
N GLN A 159 -13.18 13.94 -16.47
CA GLN A 159 -12.80 15.30 -16.82
C GLN A 159 -12.59 16.16 -15.57
N GLN A 160 -11.43 16.83 -15.49
CA GLN A 160 -10.99 17.51 -14.27
C GLN A 160 -12.00 18.57 -13.78
N ASP A 161 -12.61 19.34 -14.67
CA ASP A 161 -13.63 20.33 -14.31
C ASP A 161 -14.84 19.69 -13.60
N ASP A 162 -15.22 18.48 -14.02
CA ASP A 162 -16.33 17.75 -13.41
C ASP A 162 -15.90 17.18 -12.04
N VAL A 163 -14.64 16.70 -11.91
CA VAL A 163 -14.05 16.25 -10.64
C VAL A 163 -14.03 17.38 -9.61
N ASP A 164 -13.55 18.55 -9.99
CA ASP A 164 -13.47 19.72 -9.13
C ASP A 164 -14.87 20.15 -8.68
N ALA A 165 -15.81 20.24 -9.64
CA ALA A 165 -17.17 20.64 -9.37
C ALA A 165 -17.88 19.69 -8.38
N VAL A 166 -17.81 18.37 -8.61
CA VAL A 166 -18.48 17.38 -7.77
C VAL A 166 -17.82 17.24 -6.40
N THR A 167 -16.50 17.43 -6.31
CA THR A 167 -15.77 17.45 -5.03
C THR A 167 -16.18 18.64 -4.18
N ILE A 168 -16.38 19.82 -4.78
CA ILE A 168 -16.91 20.99 -4.08
C ILE A 168 -18.34 20.72 -3.59
N ILE A 169 -19.21 20.14 -4.44
CA ILE A 169 -20.59 19.78 -4.07
C ILE A 169 -20.59 18.80 -2.88
N LYS A 170 -19.76 17.76 -2.95
CA LYS A 170 -19.57 16.78 -1.87
C LYS A 170 -19.29 17.47 -0.54
N ASN A 171 -18.32 18.37 -0.54
CA ASN A 171 -17.86 19.06 0.67
C ASN A 171 -18.89 20.09 1.17
N ALA A 172 -19.47 20.88 0.26
CA ALA A 172 -20.45 21.91 0.60
C ALA A 172 -21.71 21.33 1.26
N TYR A 173 -22.12 20.13 0.84
CA TYR A 173 -23.33 19.48 1.34
C TYR A 173 -23.07 18.31 2.29
N GLY A 174 -21.81 18.03 2.63
CA GLY A 174 -21.46 16.91 3.51
C GLY A 174 -21.92 15.55 2.99
N VAL A 175 -21.89 15.33 1.67
CA VAL A 175 -22.36 14.07 1.06
C VAL A 175 -21.41 12.94 1.47
N ALA A 176 -21.92 12.02 2.29
CA ALA A 176 -21.21 10.85 2.79
C ALA A 176 -21.74 9.58 2.10
N ARG A 177 -21.14 9.22 0.97
CA ARG A 177 -21.41 7.98 0.19
C ARG A 177 -20.08 7.31 -0.17
N ASN A 178 -20.07 6.40 -1.16
CA ASN A 178 -18.83 5.85 -1.76
C ASN A 178 -18.00 6.89 -2.55
N TRP A 179 -18.21 8.19 -2.35
CA TRP A 179 -17.59 9.27 -3.10
C TRP A 179 -16.12 9.45 -2.69
N GLN A 180 -15.25 8.56 -3.14
CA GLN A 180 -13.80 8.58 -2.89
C GLN A 180 -13.06 8.23 -4.19
N GLY A 181 -11.93 8.88 -4.45
CA GLY A 181 -11.16 8.69 -5.69
C GLY A 181 -11.76 9.41 -6.89
N ASP A 182 -11.65 8.80 -8.07
CA ASP A 182 -12.20 9.35 -9.31
C ASP A 182 -13.74 9.14 -9.38
N PRO A 183 -14.54 10.15 -9.79
CA PRO A 183 -16.00 10.07 -9.77
C PRO A 183 -16.62 9.04 -10.71
N CYS A 184 -16.04 8.86 -11.91
CA CYS A 184 -16.61 8.02 -12.97
C CYS A 184 -15.82 6.74 -13.23
N ALA A 185 -14.49 6.78 -13.09
CA ALA A 185 -13.57 5.71 -13.47
C ALA A 185 -12.97 5.01 -12.23
N PRO A 186 -12.84 3.67 -12.24
CA PRO A 186 -13.34 2.75 -13.25
C PRO A 186 -14.87 2.70 -13.23
N ALA A 187 -15.52 2.47 -14.38
CA ALA A 187 -16.99 2.46 -14.46
C ALA A 187 -17.69 1.54 -13.43
N LYS A 188 -17.02 0.45 -13.03
CA LYS A 188 -17.49 -0.49 -11.99
C LYS A 188 -17.57 0.14 -10.59
N TYR A 189 -16.75 1.14 -10.29
CA TYR A 189 -16.64 1.78 -8.98
C TYR A 189 -17.05 3.26 -9.00
N MET A 190 -17.84 3.66 -10.01
CA MET A 190 -18.42 4.99 -10.11
C MET A 190 -19.12 5.39 -8.80
N TRP A 191 -19.03 6.68 -8.48
CA TRP A 191 -19.71 7.25 -7.33
C TRP A 191 -21.24 7.08 -7.41
N GLU A 192 -21.82 6.69 -6.29
CA GLU A 192 -23.24 6.41 -6.14
C GLU A 192 -24.07 7.68 -6.37
N GLY A 193 -25.03 7.57 -7.28
CA GLY A 193 -25.86 8.67 -7.71
C GLY A 193 -25.26 9.48 -8.85
N LEU A 194 -24.08 9.13 -9.36
CA LEU A 194 -23.61 9.67 -10.64
C LEU A 194 -24.04 8.77 -11.80
N ASN A 195 -24.15 9.38 -12.98
CA ASN A 195 -24.00 8.68 -14.24
C ASN A 195 -22.97 9.46 -15.06
N CYS A 196 -22.19 8.74 -15.87
CA CYS A 196 -21.14 9.35 -16.68
C CYS A 196 -21.16 8.84 -18.12
N SER A 197 -20.70 9.68 -19.04
CA SER A 197 -20.45 9.27 -20.42
C SER A 197 -19.18 8.43 -20.50
N PHE A 198 -19.24 7.30 -21.21
CA PHE A 198 -18.05 6.50 -21.55
C PHE A 198 -18.03 6.27 -23.06
N ASP A 199 -17.26 7.06 -23.79
CA ASP A 199 -17.05 6.87 -25.23
C ASP A 199 -15.68 6.22 -25.54
N GLY A 200 -14.86 5.98 -24.50
CA GLY A 200 -13.57 5.31 -24.58
C GLY A 200 -12.43 6.15 -25.16
N LEU A 201 -12.73 7.32 -25.74
CA LEU A 201 -11.77 8.22 -26.37
C LEU A 201 -11.57 9.50 -25.56
N ASN A 202 -12.65 9.98 -24.92
CA ASN A 202 -12.63 11.19 -24.12
C ASN A 202 -12.69 10.86 -22.62
N PRO A 203 -12.16 11.76 -21.76
CA PRO A 203 -12.42 11.72 -20.32
C PRO A 203 -13.91 11.60 -20.03
N PRO A 204 -14.35 10.65 -19.17
CA PRO A 204 -15.73 10.57 -18.75
C PRO A 204 -16.26 11.91 -18.21
N ARG A 205 -17.49 12.24 -18.59
CA ARG A 205 -18.20 13.44 -18.14
C ARG A 205 -19.37 13.06 -17.27
N ILE A 206 -19.63 13.80 -16.20
CA ILE A 206 -20.79 13.57 -15.34
C ILE A 206 -22.05 14.04 -16.09
N THR A 207 -22.93 13.10 -16.40
CA THR A 207 -24.19 13.35 -17.12
C THR A 207 -25.41 13.30 -16.21
N SER A 208 -25.29 12.73 -15.01
CA SER A 208 -26.34 12.76 -14.00
C SER A 208 -25.76 12.89 -12.61
N LEU A 209 -26.47 13.61 -11.74
CA LEU A 209 -26.14 13.77 -10.34
C LEU A 209 -27.42 13.66 -9.50
N ASN A 210 -27.53 12.55 -8.77
CA ASN A 210 -28.64 12.25 -7.89
C ASN A 210 -28.24 12.43 -6.42
N LEU A 211 -28.67 13.56 -5.85
CA LEU A 211 -28.48 13.90 -4.44
C LEU A 211 -29.72 13.58 -3.57
N SER A 212 -30.65 12.78 -4.06
CA SER A 212 -31.83 12.37 -3.29
C SER A 212 -31.44 11.70 -1.99
N SER A 213 -32.22 11.93 -0.93
CA SER A 213 -31.97 11.40 0.42
C SER A 213 -30.66 11.85 1.08
N SER A 214 -29.95 12.84 0.53
CA SER A 214 -28.73 13.39 1.13
C SER A 214 -29.00 14.46 2.21
N GLY A 215 -30.26 14.75 2.55
CA GLY A 215 -30.61 15.72 3.59
C GLY A 215 -30.12 17.15 3.30
N LEU A 216 -30.04 17.53 2.02
CA LEU A 216 -29.52 18.82 1.58
C LEU A 216 -30.32 19.97 2.18
N THR A 217 -29.61 20.95 2.74
CA THR A 217 -30.19 22.22 3.23
C THR A 217 -29.31 23.39 2.76
N GLY A 218 -29.84 24.61 2.82
CA GLY A 218 -29.10 25.81 2.42
C GLY A 218 -29.20 26.16 0.93
N GLN A 219 -28.23 26.93 0.44
CA GLN A 219 -28.23 27.47 -0.91
C GLN A 219 -27.71 26.48 -1.96
N ILE A 220 -28.16 26.65 -3.21
CA ILE A 220 -27.63 25.91 -4.36
C ILE A 220 -26.23 26.46 -4.67
N HIS A 221 -25.21 25.60 -4.56
CA HIS A 221 -23.82 25.98 -4.75
C HIS A 221 -23.52 26.14 -6.23
N TYR A 222 -22.84 27.23 -6.61
CA TYR A 222 -22.63 27.59 -8.01
C TYR A 222 -21.84 26.52 -8.80
N SER A 223 -21.09 25.66 -8.13
CA SER A 223 -20.34 24.56 -8.77
C SER A 223 -21.25 23.57 -9.52
N LEU A 224 -22.54 23.48 -9.19
CA LEU A 224 -23.50 22.71 -9.98
C LEU A 224 -23.58 23.18 -11.44
N SER A 225 -23.39 24.48 -11.70
CA SER A 225 -23.34 25.04 -13.06
C SER A 225 -22.09 24.64 -13.85
N LYS A 226 -21.06 24.11 -13.18
CA LYS A 226 -19.82 23.66 -13.81
C LYS A 226 -19.93 22.23 -14.36
N LEU A 227 -20.93 21.47 -13.92
CA LEU A 227 -21.28 20.17 -14.50
C LEU A 227 -22.06 20.37 -15.81
N THR A 228 -21.35 20.79 -16.86
CA THR A 228 -21.94 21.26 -18.13
C THR A 228 -22.63 20.18 -18.97
N MET A 229 -22.43 18.91 -18.62
CA MET A 229 -22.97 17.75 -19.34
C MET A 229 -24.19 17.12 -18.65
N LEU A 230 -24.69 17.70 -17.55
CA LEU A 230 -25.89 17.20 -16.87
C LEU A 230 -27.08 17.16 -17.83
N GLN A 231 -27.74 16.01 -17.87
CA GLN A 231 -28.95 15.75 -18.65
C GLN A 231 -30.18 15.77 -17.74
N TYR A 232 -31.34 16.06 -18.35
CA TYR A 232 -32.63 16.14 -17.68
C TYR A 232 -33.31 14.77 -17.57
#